data_AF-B0MCU7-F1
#
_entry.id   AF-B0MCU7-F1
#
_cell.length_a   1.000
_cell.length_b   1.000
_cell.length_c   1.000
_cell.angle_alpha   90.00
_cell.angle_beta   90.00
_cell.angle_gamma   90.00
#
_symmetry.space_group_name_H-M   'P 1'
#
loop_
_entity.id
_entity.type
_entity.pdbx_description
1 polymer ?
#
loop_
_entity_poly.entity_id
_entity_poly.type
_entity_poly.pdbx_seq_one_letter_code
_entity_poly.pdbx_strand_id
1 'polypeptide(L)' 'MSLRLVSVDVKTSSPVPTADYINTNVDSAVNVKIGSSQEMLEKASQNFLDCGTDIIGMISREVLEGNMREIIGQN' A
#
# COMPACT_ATOMS: atom_id res chain seq x y z
N MET A 1 6.58 -7.37 -21.34
CA MET A 1 5.76 -6.65 -20.33
C MET A 1 6.64 -5.57 -19.70
N SER A 2 6.24 -4.30 -19.76
CA SER A 2 6.98 -3.21 -19.10
C SER A 2 6.51 -3.07 -17.66
N LEU A 3 7.43 -3.04 -16.69
CA LEU A 3 7.11 -2.72 -15.30
C LEU A 3 6.56 -1.29 -15.25
N ARG A 4 5.31 -1.16 -14.79
CA ARG A 4 4.62 0.14 -14.66
C ARG A 4 4.60 0.57 -13.20
N LEU A 5 4.77 1.87 -13.01
CA LEU A 5 4.63 2.50 -11.71
C LEU A 5 3.16 2.82 -11.49
N VAL A 6 2.62 2.43 -10.34
CA VAL A 6 1.23 2.62 -9.93
C VAL A 6 1.23 3.63 -8.80
N SER A 7 0.54 4.75 -8.99
CA SER A 7 0.35 5.74 -7.92
C SER A 7 -0.89 5.37 -7.12
N VAL A 8 -0.76 5.36 -5.79
CA VAL A 8 -1.76 4.90 -4.84
C VAL A 8 -1.96 5.98 -3.78
N ASP A 9 -3.22 6.38 -3.61
CA ASP A 9 -3.65 7.31 -2.58
C ASP A 9 -3.99 6.53 -1.30
N VAL A 10 -3.25 6.77 -0.22
CA VAL A 10 -3.41 6.13 1.08
C VAL A 10 -4.00 7.16 2.04
N LYS A 11 -5.26 6.95 2.40
CA LYS A 11 -6.02 7.81 3.30
C LYS A 11 -6.64 6.96 4.39
N THR A 12 -6.45 7.36 5.63
CA THR A 12 -7.09 6.70 6.77
C THR A 12 -8.61 6.90 6.67
N SER A 13 -9.36 5.81 6.56
CA SER A 13 -10.83 5.82 6.50
C SER A 13 -11.50 6.34 7.78
N SER A 14 -10.81 6.22 8.92
CA SER A 14 -11.20 6.77 10.22
C SER A 14 -9.99 7.41 10.91
N PRO A 15 -10.20 8.37 11.84
CA PRO A 15 -9.11 8.93 12.61
C PRO A 15 -8.34 7.84 13.36
N VAL A 16 -7.01 7.90 13.29
CA VAL A 16 -6.12 6.98 13.97
C VAL A 16 -5.70 7.63 15.29
N PRO A 17 -6.00 7.00 16.44
CA PRO A 17 -5.54 7.50 17.73
C PRO A 17 -4.04 7.25 17.88
N THR A 18 -3.28 8.28 18.24
CA THR A 18 -1.87 8.17 18.63
C THR A 18 -1.73 7.73 20.10
N ALA A 19 -0.52 7.45 20.57
CA ALA A 19 -0.29 7.08 21.97
C ALA A 19 -0.68 8.19 22.97
N ASP A 20 -0.67 9.45 22.53
CA ASP A 20 -1.12 10.62 23.29
C ASP A 20 -2.65 10.81 23.27
N TYR A 21 -3.42 9.83 22.76
CA TYR A 21 -4.87 9.89 22.60
C TYR A 21 -5.35 11.05 21.71
N ILE A 22 -4.50 11.50 20.79
CA ILE A 22 -4.85 12.50 19.78
C ILE A 22 -5.28 11.77 18.51
N ASN A 23 -6.49 12.06 18.04
CA ASN A 23 -6.97 11.53 16.77
C ASN A 23 -6.32 12.28 15.61
N THR A 24 -5.68 11.54 14.70
CA THR A 24 -5.03 12.10 13.50
C THR A 24 -5.58 11.47 12.24
N ASN A 25 -5.74 12.29 11.20
CA ASN A 25 -6.06 11.83 9.85
C ASN A 25 -4.81 11.91 9.00
N VAL A 26 -4.53 10.86 8.22
CA VAL A 26 -3.35 10.83 7.35
C VAL A 26 -3.78 10.67 5.90
N ASP A 27 -3.16 11.49 5.06
CA ASP A 27 -3.33 11.55 3.61
C ASP A 27 -1.94 11.50 2.97
N SER A 28 -1.71 10.54 2.08
CA SER A 28 -0.41 10.32 1.44
C SER A 28 -0.54 9.71 0.05
N ALA A 29 0.27 10.21 -0.89
CA ALA A 29 0.42 9.62 -2.21
C ALA A 29 1.69 8.77 -2.27
N VAL A 30 1.53 7.48 -2.58
CA VAL A 30 2.62 6.49 -2.61
C VAL A 30 2.75 5.89 -4.00
N ASN A 31 3.99 5.69 -4.46
CA ASN A 31 4.28 5.07 -5.74
C ASN A 31 4.76 3.63 -5.54
N VAL A 32 4.06 2.68 -6.15
CA VAL A 32 4.34 1.24 -6.03
C VAL A 32 4.72 0.67 -7.40
N LYS A 33 5.65 -0.28 -7.42
CA LYS A 33 6.00 -1.06 -8.60
C LYS A 33 6.38 -2.48 -8.21
N ILE A 34 6.15 -3.43 -9.11
CA ILE A 34 6.75 -4.76 -9.00
C ILE A 34 8.27 -4.60 -9.17
N GLY A 35 9.04 -5.19 -8.26
CA GLY A 35 10.49 -5.20 -8.35
C GLY A 35 10.97 -6.06 -9.53
N SER A 36 12.15 -5.74 -10.06
CA SER A 36 12.69 -6.37 -11.27
C SER A 36 13.52 -7.63 -11.01
N SER A 37 13.64 -8.07 -9.75
CA SER A 37 14.34 -9.32 -9.45
C SER A 37 13.49 -10.52 -9.86
N GLN A 38 14.14 -11.61 -10.27
CA GLN A 38 13.47 -12.83 -10.69
C GLN A 38 12.49 -13.34 -9.61
N GLU A 39 12.91 -13.35 -8.35
CA GLU A 39 12.07 -13.76 -7.22
C GLU A 39 10.81 -12.90 -7.06
N MET A 40 10.93 -11.57 -7.21
CA MET A 40 9.78 -10.67 -7.11
C MET A 40 8.83 -10.81 -8.29
N LEU A 41 9.38 -11.04 -9.50
CA LEU A 41 8.58 -11.30 -10.69
C LEU A 41 7.81 -12.62 -10.57
N GLU A 42 8.45 -13.67 -10.06
CA GLU A 42 7.79 -14.97 -9.81
C GLU A 42 6.67 -14.83 -8.78
N LYS A 43 6.93 -14.19 -7.63
CA LYS A 43 5.90 -13.91 -6.62
C LYS A 43 4.76 -13.05 -7.18
N ALA A 44 5.09 -12.00 -7.93
CA ALA A 44 4.08 -11.15 -8.56
C ALA A 44 3.25 -11.91 -9.59
N SER A 45 3.87 -12.79 -10.37
CA SER A 45 3.16 -13.61 -11.34
C SER A 45 2.22 -14.61 -10.68
N GLN A 46 2.56 -15.14 -9.50
CA GLN A 46 1.67 -16.03 -8.73
C GLN A 46 0.51 -15.28 -8.09
N ASN A 47 0.76 -14.07 -7.56
CA ASN A 47 -0.23 -13.30 -6.80
C ASN A 47 -1.12 -12.42 -7.68
N PHE A 48 -0.65 -12.01 -8.86
CA PHE A 48 -1.30 -11.02 -9.70
C PHE A 48 -1.46 -11.50 -11.16
N LEU A 49 -1.41 -12.82 -11.42
CA LEU A 49 -1.72 -13.35 -12.74
C LEU A 49 -3.11 -12.88 -13.15
N ASP A 50 -3.25 -12.41 -14.38
CA ASP A 50 -4.50 -11.85 -14.94
C ASP A 50 -5.11 -10.67 -14.16
N CYS A 51 -4.39 -10.11 -13.18
CA CYS A 51 -4.81 -8.92 -12.46
C CYS A 51 -4.34 -7.66 -13.19
N GLY A 52 -5.25 -6.69 -13.33
CA GLY A 52 -4.91 -5.36 -13.81
C GLY A 52 -4.10 -4.55 -12.79
N THR A 53 -3.54 -3.43 -13.24
CA THR A 53 -2.79 -2.50 -12.37
C THR A 53 -3.65 -1.85 -11.28
N ASP A 54 -4.96 -1.82 -11.48
CA ASP A 54 -5.98 -1.39 -10.53
C ASP A 54 -6.03 -2.30 -9.29
N ILE A 55 -6.04 -3.63 -9.48
CA ILE A 55 -6.04 -4.60 -8.39
C ILE A 55 -4.75 -4.52 -7.58
N ILE A 56 -3.61 -4.38 -8.27
CA ILE A 56 -2.31 -4.19 -7.60
C ILE A 56 -2.32 -2.92 -6.76
N GLY A 57 -2.87 -1.82 -7.28
CA GLY A 57 -3.01 -0.57 -6.54
C GLY A 57 -3.91 -0.69 -5.32
N MET A 58 -5.05 -1.39 -5.46
CA MET A 58 -6.00 -1.65 -4.37
C MET A 58 -5.35 -2.45 -3.23
N ILE A 59 -4.72 -3.58 -3.55
CA ILE A 59 -4.07 -4.43 -2.53
C ILE A 59 -2.93 -3.67 -1.86
N SER A 60 -2.13 -2.93 -2.64
CA SER A 60 -1.05 -2.11 -2.08
C SER A 60 -1.58 -1.03 -1.14
N ARG A 61 -2.70 -0.39 -1.47
CA ARG A 61 -3.37 0.60 -0.60
C ARG A 61 -3.75 0.00 0.74
N GLU A 62 -4.39 -1.17 0.73
CA GLU A 62 -4.88 -1.83 1.94
C GLU A 62 -3.74 -2.16 2.91
N VAL A 63 -2.65 -2.72 2.38
CA VAL A 63 -1.45 -3.02 3.17
C VAL A 63 -0.81 -1.75 3.73
N LEU A 64 -0.69 -0.70 2.90
CA LEU A 64 -0.11 0.58 3.35
C LEU A 64 -0.97 1.28 4.41
N GLU A 65 -2.30 1.24 4.30
CA GLU A 65 -3.23 1.78 5.31
C GLU A 65 -3.17 0.98 6.63
N GLY A 66 -3.03 -0.34 6.54
CA GLY A 66 -2.79 -1.20 7.71
C GLY A 66 -1.48 -0.84 8.44
N ASN A 67 -0.38 -0.81 7.70
CA ASN A 67 0.95 -0.48 8.25
C ASN A 67 0.97 0.94 8.84
N MET A 68 0.32 1.90 8.19
CA MET A 68 0.22 3.27 8.67
C MET A 68 -0.51 3.34 10.02
N ARG A 69 -1.61 2.61 10.18
CA ARG A 69 -2.33 2.53 11.46
C ARG A 69 -1.47 1.96 12.57
N GLU A 70 -0.69 0.91 12.30
CA GLU A 70 0.24 0.35 13.29
C GLU A 70 1.32 1.35 13.71
N ILE A 71 1.96 2.03 12.75
CA ILE A 71 3.05 2.98 13.04
C ILE A 71 2.56 4.16 13.87
N ILE A 72 1.37 4.69 13.55
CA ILE A 72 0.81 5.86 14.23
C ILE A 72 0.23 5.47 15.61
N GLY A 73 -0.37 4.29 15.72
CA GLY A 73 -0.96 3.83 16.99
C GLY A 73 0.06 3.39 18.03
N GLN A 74 1.30 3.09 17.63
CA GLN A 74 2.38 2.67 18.55
C GLN A 74 3.25 3.81 19.09
N ASN A 75 3.16 5.02 18.53
CA ASN A 75 3.98 6.17 18.93
C ASN A 75 3.19 7.25 19.65
#